data_AF-A0A9P9KTN9-F1
#
_entry.id   AF-A0A9P9KTN9-F1
#
_cell.length_a   1.000
_cell.length_b   1.000
_cell.length_c   1.000
_cell.angle_alpha   90.00
_cell.angle_beta   90.00
_cell.angle_gamma   90.00
#
_symmetry.space_group_name_H-M   'P 1'
#
loop_
_entity.id
_entity.type
_entity.pdbx_description
1 polymer ?
#
loop_
_entity_poly.entity_id
_entity_poly.type
_entity_poly.pdbx_seq_one_letter_code
_entity_poly.pdbx_strand_id
1 'polypeptide(L)'
;MFPDSVRHFVLEGVMHVNDYFTRTWIGSTRDSETALLNLFNERVEARFKLCFLTDYESKSTTEDGLMSALVNCRGVLIGKPLLDDHNVSRDYVVSKLKQVLLENLHFPRKFPTATKIADSDLKCDWATVLRFAEGSTTALAAQSGAAWNTAVDTAVPGISCGDSSFRVDYPDDLCTIYRAHLAQSSMAGGLVDSRLVCARCKFSAMEQFDINKFQKINMTSPALLKWSLRPCHAFELLVGSLGPGAGGDALCGMPCQGPGGRQIHF
;
A
#
# COMPACT_ATOMS: atom_id res chain seq x y z
N MET A 1 1.21 6.37 -27.90
CA MET A 1 1.77 6.11 -29.25
C MET A 1 0.69 6.00 -30.31
N PHE A 2 -0.44 5.33 -30.07
CA PHE A 2 -1.49 5.15 -31.08
C PHE A 2 -2.87 5.62 -30.59
N PRO A 3 -3.06 6.92 -30.28
CA PRO A 3 -4.33 7.41 -29.72
C PRO A 3 -5.52 7.16 -30.65
N ASP A 4 -5.32 7.27 -31.97
CA ASP A 4 -6.39 7.12 -32.97
C ASP A 4 -6.86 5.67 -33.16
N SER A 5 -6.05 4.70 -32.70
CA SER A 5 -6.38 3.27 -32.80
C SER A 5 -7.17 2.76 -31.59
N VAL A 6 -7.38 3.59 -30.56
CA VAL A 6 -8.03 3.19 -29.32
C VAL A 6 -9.45 3.72 -29.29
N ARG A 7 -10.41 2.82 -29.50
CA ARG A 7 -11.84 3.14 -29.52
C ARG A 7 -12.45 3.29 -28.12
N HIS A 8 -12.05 2.44 -27.19
CA HIS A 8 -12.51 2.47 -25.79
C HIS A 8 -11.33 2.09 -24.90
N PHE A 9 -11.17 2.81 -23.80
CA PHE A 9 -10.06 2.59 -22.88
C PHE A 9 -10.50 2.82 -21.44
N VAL A 10 -10.23 1.85 -20.59
CA VAL A 10 -10.48 1.93 -19.15
C VAL A 10 -9.16 1.70 -18.44
N LEU A 11 -8.77 2.65 -17.60
CA LEU A 11 -7.66 2.48 -16.67
C LEU A 11 -8.22 2.35 -15.26
N GLU A 12 -7.98 1.19 -14.64
CA GLU A 12 -8.24 0.95 -13.23
C GLU A 12 -6.93 0.89 -12.46
N GLY A 13 -6.86 1.54 -11.29
CA GLY A 13 -5.61 1.59 -10.52
C GLY A 13 -4.57 2.54 -11.13
N VAL A 14 -5.05 3.69 -11.62
CA VAL A 14 -4.21 4.73 -12.20
C VAL A 14 -3.14 5.17 -11.20
N MET A 15 -1.87 4.95 -11.55
CA MET A 15 -0.73 5.48 -10.83
C MET A 15 -0.37 6.86 -11.37
N HIS A 16 0.05 7.76 -10.48
CA HIS A 16 0.57 9.04 -10.91
C HIS A 16 1.86 8.83 -11.72
N VAL A 17 1.94 9.45 -12.91
CA VAL A 17 3.05 9.23 -13.84
C VAL A 17 4.42 9.50 -13.21
N ASN A 18 4.53 10.58 -12.41
CA ASN A 18 5.79 10.89 -11.72
C ASN A 18 6.17 9.83 -10.67
N ASP A 19 5.18 9.23 -10.01
CA ASP A 19 5.44 8.18 -9.00
C ASP A 19 5.98 6.93 -9.69
N TYR A 20 5.48 6.61 -10.89
CA TYR A 20 6.02 5.53 -11.72
C TYR A 20 7.46 5.80 -12.14
N PHE A 21 7.74 6.98 -12.71
CA PHE A 21 9.06 7.31 -13.27
C PHE A 21 10.15 7.44 -12.23
N THR A 22 9.84 8.09 -11.11
CA THR A 22 10.77 8.17 -9.98
C THR A 22 10.84 6.83 -9.23
N ARG A 23 9.94 5.89 -9.56
CA ARG A 23 9.76 4.60 -8.91
C ARG A 23 9.59 4.73 -7.39
N THR A 24 9.17 5.89 -6.91
CA THR A 24 8.92 6.08 -5.49
C THR A 24 7.66 5.31 -5.12
N TRP A 25 6.62 5.36 -5.96
CA TRP A 25 5.26 4.92 -5.60
C TRP A 25 4.86 5.47 -4.23
N ILE A 26 5.26 6.71 -3.98
CA ILE A 26 5.10 7.37 -2.68
C ILE A 26 3.62 7.49 -2.31
N GLY A 27 2.75 7.70 -3.30
CA GLY A 27 1.30 7.65 -3.14
C GLY A 27 0.81 6.34 -2.55
N SER A 28 1.41 5.19 -2.89
CA SER A 28 0.96 3.89 -2.37
C SER A 28 1.10 3.77 -0.86
N THR A 29 2.21 4.27 -0.27
CA THR A 29 2.39 4.24 1.19
C THR A 29 1.39 5.13 1.91
N ARG A 30 1.14 6.33 1.36
CA ARG A 30 0.15 7.29 1.89
C ARG A 30 -1.28 6.75 1.79
N ASP A 31 -1.64 6.15 0.66
CA ASP A 31 -3.00 5.67 0.42
C ASP A 31 -3.30 4.42 1.28
N SER A 32 -2.31 3.57 1.53
CA SER A 32 -2.42 2.48 2.50
C SER A 32 -2.51 2.98 3.95
N GLU A 33 -1.75 4.01 4.32
CA GLU A 33 -1.90 4.63 5.65
C GLU A 33 -3.30 5.22 5.84
N THR A 34 -3.82 5.88 4.80
CA THR A 34 -5.21 6.38 4.77
C THR A 34 -6.22 5.23 4.95
N ALA A 35 -5.97 4.08 4.32
CA ALA A 35 -6.82 2.91 4.50
C ALA A 35 -6.81 2.39 5.94
N LEU A 36 -5.63 2.37 6.58
CA LEU A 36 -5.49 1.96 7.97
C LEU A 36 -6.19 2.94 8.92
N LEU A 37 -6.01 4.24 8.70
CA LEU A 37 -6.72 5.30 9.42
C LEU A 37 -8.23 5.12 9.33
N ASN A 38 -8.76 4.86 8.14
CA ASN A 38 -10.19 4.61 7.97
C ASN A 38 -10.63 3.33 8.69
N LEU A 39 -9.84 2.25 8.69
CA LEU A 39 -10.14 1.05 9.49
C LEU A 39 -10.20 1.36 11.00
N PHE A 40 -9.35 2.27 11.47
CA PHE A 40 -9.39 2.76 12.84
C PHE A 40 -10.61 3.65 13.10
N ASN A 41 -10.96 4.57 12.19
CA ASN A 41 -12.15 5.40 12.31
C ASN A 41 -13.42 4.54 12.37
N GLU A 42 -13.57 3.56 11.48
CA GLU A 42 -14.72 2.62 11.48
C GLU A 42 -14.85 1.85 12.81
N ARG A 43 -13.73 1.62 13.51
CA ARG A 43 -13.71 1.04 14.85
C ARG A 43 -14.11 2.06 15.92
N VAL A 44 -13.54 3.27 15.89
CA VAL A 44 -13.81 4.35 16.86
C VAL A 44 -15.28 4.77 16.81
N GLU A 45 -15.85 4.89 15.61
CA GLU A 45 -17.27 5.19 15.41
C GLU A 45 -18.20 4.00 15.75
N ALA A 46 -17.64 2.86 16.17
CA ALA A 46 -18.33 1.61 16.48
C ALA A 46 -19.23 1.08 15.35
N ARG A 47 -19.01 1.55 14.11
CA ARG A 47 -19.78 1.15 12.92
C ARG A 47 -19.54 -0.30 12.55
N PHE A 48 -18.32 -0.79 12.82
CA PHE A 48 -17.98 -2.20 12.71
C PHE A 48 -17.50 -2.76 14.04
N LYS A 49 -18.07 -3.90 14.44
CA LYS A 49 -17.47 -4.80 15.43
C LYS A 49 -16.27 -5.50 14.82
N LEU A 50 -15.24 -4.76 14.44
CA LEU A 50 -13.91 -5.33 14.20
C LEU A 50 -13.41 -5.83 15.56
N CYS A 51 -13.74 -7.08 15.89
CA CYS A 51 -13.53 -7.75 17.19
C CYS A 51 -12.08 -7.83 17.68
N PHE A 52 -11.13 -7.25 16.97
CA PHE A 52 -9.71 -7.51 17.20
C PHE A 52 -9.01 -6.36 17.93
N LEU A 53 -9.60 -5.17 18.02
CA LEU A 53 -9.05 -4.00 18.75
C LEU A 53 -9.81 -3.77 20.07
N THR A 54 -9.94 -4.79 20.90
CA THR A 54 -10.75 -4.78 22.14
C THR A 54 -10.15 -3.91 23.24
N ASP A 55 -8.82 -3.79 23.27
CA ASP A 55 -8.13 -3.16 24.39
C ASP A 55 -8.08 -1.63 24.27
N TYR A 56 -8.58 -1.10 23.14
CA TYR A 56 -8.64 0.32 22.81
C TYR A 56 -10.06 0.89 22.87
N GLU A 57 -10.96 0.30 23.65
CA GLU A 57 -12.39 0.67 23.77
C GLU A 57 -12.68 1.96 24.56
N SER A 58 -11.65 2.73 24.94
CA SER A 58 -11.87 3.98 25.66
C SER A 58 -12.56 5.03 24.77
N LYS A 59 -13.49 5.82 25.31
CA LYS A 59 -14.12 6.97 24.60
C LYS A 59 -13.11 8.04 24.17
N SER A 60 -11.88 7.98 24.67
CA SER A 60 -10.77 8.86 24.31
C SER A 60 -9.89 8.33 23.18
N THR A 61 -10.12 7.10 22.70
CA THR A 61 -9.35 6.53 21.60
C THR A 61 -9.73 7.25 20.30
N THR A 62 -8.74 7.86 19.64
CA THR A 62 -8.88 8.46 18.31
C THR A 62 -8.07 7.67 17.29
N GLU A 63 -8.41 7.78 16.00
CA GLU A 63 -7.62 7.20 14.90
C GLU A 63 -6.15 7.66 14.92
N ASP A 64 -5.92 8.96 15.16
CA ASP A 64 -4.58 9.53 15.29
C ASP A 64 -3.84 8.99 16.52
N GLY A 65 -4.56 8.74 17.61
CA GLY A 65 -4.02 8.12 18.82
C GLY A 65 -3.55 6.69 18.54
N LEU A 66 -4.32 5.92 17.78
CA LEU A 66 -3.96 4.56 17.34
C LEU A 66 -2.77 4.57 16.38
N MET A 67 -2.74 5.48 15.39
CA MET A 67 -1.58 5.64 14.52
C MET A 67 -0.32 6.04 15.28
N SER A 68 -0.44 6.95 16.25
CA SER A 68 0.68 7.35 17.11
C SER A 68 1.17 6.18 17.97
N ALA A 69 0.26 5.38 18.52
CA ALA A 69 0.61 4.19 19.30
C ALA A 69 1.37 3.16 18.45
N LEU A 70 0.95 2.92 17.20
CA LEU A 70 1.70 2.06 16.26
C LEU A 70 3.13 2.59 16.03
N VAL A 71 3.27 3.88 15.74
CA VAL A 71 4.59 4.50 15.52
C VAL A 71 5.47 4.36 16.76
N ASN A 72 4.91 4.62 17.94
CA ASN A 72 5.62 4.51 19.21
C ASN A 72 6.06 3.08 19.50
N CYS A 73 5.18 2.08 19.34
CA CYS A 73 5.54 0.68 19.51
C CYS A 73 6.73 0.31 18.61
N ARG A 74 6.64 0.61 17.30
CA ARG A 74 7.72 0.31 16.34
C ARG A 74 9.02 1.04 16.69
N GLY A 75 8.95 2.27 17.20
CA GLY A 75 10.11 3.04 17.63
C GLY A 75 10.95 2.34 18.70
N VAL A 76 10.34 1.49 19.52
CA VAL A 76 11.04 0.70 20.55
C VAL A 76 12.00 -0.32 19.94
N LEU A 77 11.80 -0.72 18.69
CA LEU A 77 12.64 -1.70 17.99
C LEU A 77 13.81 -1.08 17.22
N ILE A 78 13.69 0.18 16.81
CA ILE A 78 14.66 0.84 15.92
C ILE A 78 16.01 1.00 16.63
N GLY A 79 17.09 0.62 15.95
CA GLY A 79 18.45 0.78 16.46
C GLY A 79 18.81 -0.12 17.65
N LYS A 80 17.97 -1.11 17.98
CA LYS A 80 18.26 -2.11 19.03
C LYS A 80 18.95 -3.35 18.45
N PRO A 81 19.84 -4.01 19.24
CA PRO A 81 20.56 -5.20 18.80
C PRO A 81 19.62 -6.36 18.45
N LEU A 82 20.14 -7.32 17.68
CA LEU A 82 19.43 -8.50 17.18
C LEU A 82 18.66 -9.24 18.30
N LEU A 83 17.60 -9.94 17.93
CA LEU A 83 17.03 -10.96 18.82
C LEU A 83 17.95 -12.17 18.75
N ASP A 84 18.27 -12.74 19.91
CA ASP A 84 19.36 -13.72 20.11
C ASP A 84 19.24 -15.04 19.32
N ASP A 85 18.21 -15.20 18.47
CA ASP A 85 17.97 -16.45 17.71
C ASP A 85 17.70 -16.23 16.20
N HIS A 86 17.73 -14.98 15.72
CA HIS A 86 17.49 -14.67 14.31
C HIS A 86 18.53 -13.67 13.79
N ASN A 87 19.23 -14.03 12.71
CA ASN A 87 20.20 -13.18 11.97
C ASN A 87 19.55 -11.95 11.28
N VAL A 88 18.47 -11.41 11.83
CA VAL A 88 17.61 -10.41 11.20
C VAL A 88 17.55 -9.16 12.06
N SER A 89 17.94 -8.00 11.51
CA SER A 89 17.90 -6.73 12.24
C SER A 89 16.46 -6.36 12.62
N ARG A 90 16.28 -5.74 13.79
CA ARG A 90 14.97 -5.25 14.22
C ARG A 90 14.41 -4.19 13.27
N ASP A 91 15.29 -3.39 12.64
CA ASP A 91 14.92 -2.45 11.59
C ASP A 91 14.31 -3.16 10.37
N TYR A 92 14.88 -4.31 9.98
CA TYR A 92 14.33 -5.15 8.91
C TYR A 92 12.97 -5.72 9.30
N VAL A 93 12.78 -6.15 10.56
CA VAL A 93 11.47 -6.62 11.06
C VAL A 93 10.42 -5.53 10.94
N VAL A 94 10.75 -4.30 11.36
CA VAL A 94 9.83 -3.15 11.23
C VAL A 94 9.55 -2.84 9.76
N SER A 95 10.55 -2.89 8.88
CA SER A 95 10.38 -2.73 7.43
C SER A 95 9.41 -3.78 6.87
N LYS A 96 9.62 -5.06 7.19
CA LYS A 96 8.77 -6.16 6.74
C LYS A 96 7.36 -6.11 7.30
N LEU A 97 7.19 -5.74 8.56
CA LEU A 97 5.86 -5.54 9.13
C LEU A 97 5.09 -4.47 8.36
N LYS A 98 5.72 -3.33 8.08
CA LYS A 98 5.12 -2.26 7.26
C LYS A 98 4.75 -2.81 5.87
N GLN A 99 5.65 -3.55 5.23
CA GLN A 99 5.38 -4.17 3.93
C GLN A 99 4.15 -5.09 3.96
N VAL A 100 4.09 -6.03 4.90
CA VAL A 100 2.98 -7.00 5.01
C VAL A 100 1.66 -6.28 5.31
N LEU A 101 1.70 -5.24 6.14
CA LEU A 101 0.52 -4.43 6.43
C LEU A 101 0.04 -3.70 5.15
N LEU A 102 0.94 -3.06 4.39
CA LEU A 102 0.63 -2.44 3.09
C LEU A 102 -0.04 -3.43 2.12
N GLU A 103 0.51 -4.64 2.00
CA GLU A 103 -0.01 -5.70 1.11
C GLU A 103 -1.42 -6.17 1.50
N ASN A 104 -1.72 -6.22 2.80
CA ASN A 104 -3.05 -6.60 3.29
C ASN A 104 -4.06 -5.45 3.24
N LEU A 105 -3.60 -4.20 3.28
CA LEU A 105 -4.43 -3.01 3.09
C LEU A 105 -4.76 -2.73 1.62
N HIS A 106 -4.04 -3.37 0.68
CA HIS A 106 -4.32 -3.20 -0.75
C HIS A 106 -5.63 -3.86 -1.20
N PHE A 107 -6.08 -4.92 -0.50
CA PHE A 107 -7.28 -5.66 -0.88
C PHE A 107 -8.30 -5.69 0.26
N PRO A 108 -9.55 -5.23 0.06
CA PRO A 108 -10.59 -5.25 1.11
C PRO A 108 -10.80 -6.61 1.76
N ARG A 109 -10.75 -7.70 0.98
CA ARG A 109 -10.87 -9.08 1.50
C ARG A 109 -9.77 -9.46 2.50
N LYS A 110 -8.66 -8.73 2.53
CA LYS A 110 -7.52 -8.94 3.44
C LYS A 110 -7.55 -8.00 4.66
N PHE A 111 -8.53 -7.09 4.76
CA PHE A 111 -8.65 -6.18 5.91
C PHE A 111 -8.72 -6.91 7.26
N PRO A 112 -9.44 -8.05 7.41
CA PRO A 112 -9.41 -8.79 8.67
C PRO A 112 -7.99 -9.22 9.08
N THR A 113 -7.12 -9.51 8.12
CA THR A 113 -5.71 -9.84 8.38
C THR A 113 -4.92 -8.57 8.72
N ALA A 114 -5.13 -7.47 7.99
CA ALA A 114 -4.52 -6.18 8.30
C ALA A 114 -4.85 -5.71 9.72
N THR A 115 -6.10 -5.88 10.19
CA THR A 115 -6.50 -5.52 11.54
C THR A 115 -5.81 -6.39 12.60
N LYS A 116 -5.65 -7.70 12.36
CA LYS A 116 -4.90 -8.58 13.28
C LYS A 116 -3.44 -8.17 13.40
N ILE A 117 -2.81 -7.84 12.27
CA ILE A 117 -1.44 -7.33 12.24
C ILE A 117 -1.34 -6.02 13.03
N ALA A 118 -2.27 -5.08 12.78
CA ALA A 118 -2.31 -3.81 13.48
C ALA A 118 -2.56 -3.95 14.98
N ASP A 119 -3.41 -4.90 15.42
CA ASP A 119 -3.62 -5.18 16.85
C ASP A 119 -2.35 -5.68 17.54
N SER A 120 -1.67 -6.66 16.94
CA SER A 120 -0.39 -7.16 17.49
C SER A 120 0.66 -6.07 17.58
N ASP A 121 0.73 -5.20 16.57
CA ASP A 121 1.66 -4.08 16.51
C ASP A 121 1.33 -3.01 17.57
N LEU A 122 0.05 -2.67 17.75
CA LEU A 122 -0.44 -1.77 18.80
C LEU A 122 -0.11 -2.26 20.21
N LYS A 123 -0.19 -3.58 20.42
CA LYS A 123 0.17 -4.23 21.70
C LYS A 123 1.67 -4.41 21.89
N CYS A 124 2.48 -3.99 20.92
CA CYS A 124 3.91 -4.29 20.88
C CYS A 124 4.20 -5.81 21.05
N ASP A 125 3.31 -6.70 20.58
CA ASP A 125 3.50 -8.16 20.62
C ASP A 125 4.45 -8.60 19.52
N TRP A 126 5.74 -8.44 19.80
CA TRP A 126 6.80 -8.66 18.82
C TRP A 126 6.92 -10.11 18.37
N ALA A 127 6.57 -11.08 19.22
CA ALA A 127 6.60 -12.49 18.83
C ALA A 127 5.58 -12.77 17.72
N THR A 128 4.36 -12.25 17.84
CA THR A 128 3.33 -12.38 16.82
C THR A 128 3.65 -11.56 15.56
N VAL A 129 4.15 -10.34 15.72
CA VAL A 129 4.62 -9.48 14.62
C VAL A 129 5.71 -10.17 13.79
N LEU A 130 6.69 -10.79 14.45
CA LEU A 130 7.77 -11.53 13.79
C LEU A 130 7.22 -12.69 12.97
N ARG A 131 6.24 -13.43 13.49
CA ARG A 131 5.59 -14.52 12.74
C ARG A 131 4.90 -14.02 11.48
N PHE A 132 4.28 -12.84 11.50
CA PHE A 132 3.72 -12.24 10.29
C PHE A 132 4.80 -11.86 9.28
N ALA A 133 5.90 -11.26 9.75
CA ALA A 133 7.04 -10.89 8.90
C ALA A 133 7.74 -12.12 8.29
N GLU A 134 7.99 -13.15 9.09
CA GLU A 134 8.64 -14.40 8.68
C GLU A 134 7.75 -15.27 7.80
N GLY A 135 6.46 -15.36 8.11
CA GLY A 135 5.45 -16.03 7.28
C GLY A 135 5.36 -15.45 5.88
N SER A 136 5.55 -14.12 5.74
CA SER A 136 5.67 -13.48 4.44
C SER A 136 6.95 -13.88 3.71
N THR A 137 8.11 -13.88 4.38
CA THR A 137 9.38 -14.28 3.75
C THR A 137 9.40 -15.74 3.30
N THR A 138 8.80 -16.64 4.08
CA THR A 138 8.68 -18.06 3.74
C THR A 138 7.64 -18.31 2.65
N ALA A 139 6.53 -17.55 2.62
CA ALA A 139 5.55 -17.62 1.53
C ALA A 139 6.10 -17.09 0.19
N LEU A 140 6.89 -16.01 0.21
CA LEU A 140 7.63 -15.51 -0.96
C LEU A 140 8.66 -16.51 -1.45
N ALA A 141 9.45 -17.10 -0.53
CA ALA A 141 10.40 -18.16 -0.87
C ALA A 141 9.69 -19.42 -1.42
N ALA A 142 8.55 -19.82 -0.85
CA ALA A 142 7.76 -20.96 -1.32
C ALA A 142 7.08 -20.70 -2.68
N GLN A 143 6.65 -19.47 -2.96
CA GLN A 143 6.15 -19.07 -4.29
C GLN A 143 7.26 -19.02 -5.33
N SER A 144 8.48 -18.64 -4.95
CA SER A 144 9.66 -18.70 -5.82
C SER A 144 10.07 -20.14 -6.20
N GLY A 145 9.57 -21.14 -5.48
CA GLY A 145 9.71 -22.57 -5.80
C GLY A 145 8.91 -23.02 -7.02
N ALA A 146 7.96 -22.21 -7.51
CA ALA A 146 7.37 -22.43 -8.83
C ALA A 146 8.34 -21.88 -9.90
N ALA A 147 9.30 -22.72 -10.32
CA ALA A 147 10.41 -22.42 -11.24
C ALA A 147 10.03 -21.75 -12.58
N TRP A 148 8.73 -21.51 -12.85
CA TRP A 148 8.20 -21.04 -14.12
C TRP A 148 7.46 -19.69 -14.05
N ASN A 149 7.27 -19.09 -12.86
CA ASN A 149 6.72 -17.74 -12.71
C ASN A 149 7.62 -16.88 -11.81
N THR A 150 8.82 -16.56 -12.29
CA THR A 150 9.69 -15.57 -11.66
C THR A 150 9.33 -14.14 -12.08
N ALA A 151 8.25 -13.95 -12.86
CA ALA A 151 7.92 -12.67 -13.50
C ALA A 151 7.64 -11.56 -12.48
N VAL A 152 7.02 -11.87 -11.34
CA VAL A 152 6.76 -10.86 -10.31
C VAL A 152 8.05 -10.40 -9.64
N ASP A 153 8.94 -11.32 -9.30
CA ASP A 153 10.18 -11.01 -8.57
C ASP A 153 11.30 -10.48 -9.48
N THR A 154 11.26 -10.76 -10.78
CA THR A 154 12.31 -10.36 -11.73
C THR A 154 11.83 -9.39 -12.80
N ALA A 155 10.67 -9.63 -13.41
CA ALA A 155 10.19 -8.79 -14.51
C ALA A 155 9.65 -7.45 -14.01
N VAL A 156 8.91 -7.41 -12.89
CA VAL A 156 8.42 -6.12 -12.35
C VAL A 156 9.59 -5.20 -11.96
N PRO A 157 10.62 -5.65 -11.22
CA PRO A 157 11.80 -4.82 -11.02
C PRO A 157 12.53 -4.50 -12.33
N GLY A 158 12.71 -5.47 -13.23
CA GLY A 158 13.40 -5.24 -14.51
C GLY A 158 12.76 -4.14 -15.37
N ILE A 159 11.44 -4.23 -15.59
CA ILE A 159 10.66 -3.26 -16.39
C ILE A 159 10.66 -1.90 -15.68
N SER A 160 10.23 -1.86 -14.41
CA SER A 160 10.13 -0.58 -13.69
C SER A 160 11.49 0.10 -13.48
N CYS A 161 12.59 -0.65 -13.36
CA CYS A 161 13.94 -0.07 -13.34
C CYS A 161 14.34 0.49 -14.70
N GLY A 162 14.09 -0.27 -15.77
CA GLY A 162 14.42 0.13 -17.12
C GLY A 162 13.70 1.42 -17.51
N ASP A 163 12.43 1.53 -17.17
CA ASP A 163 11.57 2.68 -17.48
C ASP A 163 11.87 3.90 -16.60
N SER A 164 12.36 3.67 -15.38
CA SER A 164 12.66 4.74 -14.44
C SER A 164 13.87 5.55 -14.89
N SER A 165 13.79 6.87 -14.78
CA SER A 165 14.93 7.77 -14.95
C SER A 165 15.75 7.96 -13.67
N PHE A 166 15.26 7.46 -12.53
CA PHE A 166 15.91 7.65 -11.24
C PHE A 166 17.15 6.75 -11.11
N ARG A 167 18.32 7.36 -10.96
CA ARG A 167 19.61 6.71 -10.71
C ARG A 167 20.35 7.47 -9.62
N VAL A 168 21.12 6.74 -8.81
CA VAL A 168 21.99 7.34 -7.80
C VAL A 168 23.42 6.89 -8.02
N ASP A 169 24.34 7.82 -7.86
CA ASP A 169 25.77 7.54 -7.90
C ASP A 169 26.29 7.21 -6.50
N TYR A 170 25.69 7.82 -5.47
CA TYR A 170 26.10 7.67 -4.08
C TYR A 170 24.93 7.24 -3.18
N PRO A 171 25.20 6.47 -2.10
CA PRO A 171 24.18 6.11 -1.12
C PRO A 171 23.45 7.32 -0.51
N ASP A 172 24.15 8.44 -0.32
CA ASP A 172 23.57 9.65 0.29
C ASP A 172 22.47 10.29 -0.57
N ASP A 173 22.49 10.06 -1.89
CA ASP A 173 21.44 10.55 -2.80
C ASP A 173 20.07 9.89 -2.50
N LEU A 174 20.09 8.70 -1.89
CA LEU A 174 18.87 7.99 -1.47
C LEU A 174 18.19 8.65 -0.28
N CYS A 175 18.93 9.42 0.54
CA CYS A 175 18.37 10.07 1.71
C CYS A 175 17.23 11.03 1.35
N THR A 176 17.32 11.71 0.20
CA THR A 176 16.29 12.63 -0.27
C THR A 176 14.98 11.89 -0.58
N ILE A 177 15.05 10.74 -1.25
CA ILE A 177 13.88 9.90 -1.51
C ILE A 177 13.29 9.38 -0.19
N TYR A 178 14.15 8.91 0.71
CA TYR A 178 13.69 8.39 1.99
C TYR A 178 12.95 9.46 2.80
N ARG A 179 13.49 10.68 2.85
CA ARG A 179 12.84 11.84 3.48
C ARG A 179 11.52 12.18 2.83
N ALA A 180 11.44 12.14 1.50
CA ALA A 180 10.18 12.37 0.79
C ALA A 180 9.12 11.35 1.23
N HIS A 181 9.46 10.06 1.24
CA HIS A 181 8.55 9.01 1.70
C HIS A 181 8.12 9.19 3.16
N LEU A 182 9.06 9.45 4.06
CA LEU A 182 8.75 9.68 5.48
C LEU A 182 7.83 10.89 5.69
N ALA A 183 7.97 11.94 4.87
CA ALA A 183 7.11 13.11 4.94
C ALA A 183 5.66 12.81 4.49
N GLN A 184 5.42 11.71 3.76
CA GLN A 184 4.09 11.34 3.27
C GLN A 184 3.42 10.24 4.10
N SER A 185 4.18 9.39 4.78
CA SER A 185 3.61 8.27 5.54
C SER A 185 4.60 7.68 6.54
N SER A 186 4.07 7.27 7.71
CA SER A 186 4.78 6.44 8.69
C SER A 186 5.14 5.03 8.15
N MET A 187 4.48 4.59 7.08
CA MET A 187 4.71 3.30 6.40
C MET A 187 5.84 3.35 5.36
N ALA A 188 6.45 4.52 5.14
CA ALA A 188 7.54 4.76 4.18
C ALA A 188 8.56 3.62 4.06
N GLY A 189 9.07 3.14 5.19
CA GLY A 189 10.10 2.10 5.24
C GLY A 189 9.70 0.77 4.60
N GLY A 190 8.41 0.45 4.48
CA GLY A 190 7.94 -0.85 4.00
C GLY A 190 8.18 -1.13 2.51
N LEU A 191 8.46 -0.10 1.70
CA LEU A 191 8.75 -0.27 0.27
C LEU A 191 10.18 0.12 -0.12
N VAL A 192 10.93 0.75 0.79
CA VAL A 192 12.24 1.36 0.48
C VAL A 192 13.25 0.34 -0.06
N ASP A 193 13.33 -0.85 0.55
CA ASP A 193 14.26 -1.90 0.13
C ASP A 193 14.05 -2.30 -1.34
N SER A 194 12.78 -2.41 -1.77
CA SER A 194 12.45 -2.71 -3.16
C SER A 194 12.88 -1.58 -4.12
N ARG A 195 13.01 -0.34 -3.63
CA ARG A 195 13.36 0.85 -4.44
C ARG A 195 14.84 0.98 -4.67
N LEU A 196 15.64 0.61 -3.66
CA LEU A 196 17.11 0.59 -3.75
C LEU A 196 17.62 -0.22 -4.94
N VAL A 197 16.89 -1.28 -5.32
CA VAL A 197 17.23 -2.14 -6.46
C VAL A 197 17.34 -1.37 -7.78
N CYS A 198 16.48 -0.37 -8.04
CA CYS A 198 16.58 0.39 -9.30
C CYS A 198 17.54 1.55 -9.28
N ALA A 199 17.81 2.10 -8.09
CA ALA A 199 18.74 3.21 -7.96
C ALA A 199 20.12 2.83 -8.53
N ARG A 200 20.49 1.54 -8.46
CA ARG A 200 21.72 0.96 -9.02
C ARG A 200 21.51 0.15 -10.30
N CYS A 201 20.31 0.15 -10.89
CA CYS A 201 20.07 -0.62 -12.10
C CYS A 201 20.83 0.00 -13.28
N LYS A 202 21.68 -0.80 -13.91
CA LYS A 202 22.53 -0.37 -15.04
C LYS A 202 21.82 -0.40 -16.38
N PHE A 203 20.63 -0.99 -16.43
CA PHE A 203 19.84 -1.08 -17.64
C PHE A 203 18.86 0.09 -17.72
N SER A 204 18.70 0.61 -18.92
CA SER A 204 17.67 1.57 -19.28
C SER A 204 16.85 0.96 -20.41
N ALA A 205 15.54 1.18 -20.38
CA ALA A 205 14.68 0.78 -21.49
C ALA A 205 15.13 1.50 -22.77
N MET A 206 15.09 0.79 -23.90
CA MET A 206 15.44 1.34 -25.20
C MET A 206 14.51 2.51 -25.56
N GLU A 207 13.24 2.38 -25.19
CA GLU A 207 12.25 3.45 -25.29
C GLU A 207 12.02 4.03 -23.89
N GLN A 208 12.68 5.15 -23.61
CA GLN A 208 12.34 5.93 -22.42
C GLN A 208 11.08 6.75 -22.69
N PHE A 209 10.15 6.67 -21.76
CA PHE A 209 8.94 7.47 -21.83
C PHE A 209 9.24 8.95 -21.53
N ASP A 210 8.77 9.83 -22.40
CA ASP A 210 8.80 11.27 -22.17
C ASP A 210 7.49 11.71 -21.50
N ILE A 211 7.56 12.05 -20.20
CA ILE A 211 6.40 12.48 -19.40
C ILE A 211 5.66 13.64 -20.06
N ASN A 212 6.36 14.55 -20.75
CA ASN A 212 5.74 15.69 -21.42
C ASN A 212 4.87 15.25 -22.59
N LYS A 213 5.16 14.12 -23.23
CA LYS A 213 4.35 13.55 -24.31
C LYS A 213 3.06 12.90 -23.79
N PHE A 214 3.01 12.46 -22.52
CA PHE A 214 1.82 11.85 -21.93
C PHE A 214 0.79 12.84 -21.41
N GLN A 215 1.20 14.07 -21.09
CA GLN A 215 0.30 15.10 -20.57
C GLN A 215 -0.65 15.70 -21.63
N LYS A 216 -0.43 15.41 -22.92
CA LYS A 216 -1.17 16.01 -24.06
C LYS A 216 -1.58 14.97 -25.11
N ILE A 217 -2.03 13.79 -24.69
CA ILE A 217 -2.55 12.79 -25.63
C ILE A 217 -3.98 13.15 -25.97
N ASN A 218 -4.20 13.65 -27.19
CA ASN A 218 -5.54 13.84 -27.72
C ASN A 218 -6.09 12.48 -28.18
N MET A 219 -7.17 12.01 -27.57
CA MET A 219 -7.83 10.75 -27.93
C MET A 219 -9.18 11.06 -28.59
N THR A 220 -9.50 10.36 -29.67
CA THR A 220 -10.80 10.48 -30.35
C THR A 220 -11.97 9.98 -29.51
N SER A 221 -11.70 9.14 -28.51
CA SER A 221 -12.69 8.61 -27.57
C SER A 221 -12.24 8.88 -26.13
N PRO A 222 -13.17 9.23 -25.21
CA PRO A 222 -12.83 9.50 -23.82
C PRO A 222 -12.28 8.24 -23.13
N ALA A 223 -11.20 8.42 -22.36
CA ALA A 223 -10.68 7.38 -21.47
C ALA A 223 -11.46 7.41 -20.14
N LEU A 224 -11.94 6.26 -19.69
CA LEU A 224 -12.51 6.13 -18.36
C LEU A 224 -11.40 5.86 -17.35
N LEU A 225 -11.18 6.81 -16.45
CA LEU A 225 -10.23 6.66 -15.35
C LEU A 225 -10.99 6.24 -14.10
N LYS A 226 -10.77 4.99 -13.67
CA LYS A 226 -11.17 4.52 -12.36
C LYS A 226 -9.95 4.53 -11.45
N TRP A 227 -9.89 5.53 -10.60
CA TRP A 227 -8.97 5.47 -9.46
C TRP A 227 -9.31 4.20 -8.69
N SER A 228 -8.34 3.29 -8.53
CA SER A 228 -8.52 2.20 -7.58
C SER A 228 -8.83 2.88 -6.27
N LEU A 229 -10.04 2.61 -5.79
CA LEU A 229 -10.64 3.29 -4.67
C LEU A 229 -9.61 3.36 -3.54
N ARG A 230 -9.56 4.52 -2.85
CA ARG A 230 -9.14 4.56 -1.45
C ARG A 230 -9.72 3.29 -0.82
N PRO A 231 -8.92 2.40 -0.22
CA PRO A 231 -9.32 1.01 0.00
C PRO A 231 -10.69 0.80 0.70
N CYS A 232 -11.24 1.85 1.31
CA CYS A 232 -12.55 1.87 1.98
C CYS A 232 -13.78 2.05 1.08
N HIS A 233 -13.71 2.72 -0.08
CA HIS A 233 -14.92 2.85 -0.94
C HIS A 233 -15.33 1.53 -1.62
N ALA A 234 -14.42 0.55 -1.70
CA ALA A 234 -14.72 -0.75 -2.28
C ALA A 234 -15.59 -1.63 -1.36
N PHE A 235 -15.67 -1.32 -0.07
CA PHE A 235 -16.42 -2.13 0.89
C PHE A 235 -17.94 -1.91 0.78
N GLU A 236 -18.40 -0.66 0.56
CA GLU A 236 -19.83 -0.38 0.30
C GLU A 236 -20.34 -1.05 -0.99
N LEU A 237 -19.52 -1.12 -2.04
CA LEU A 237 -19.91 -1.76 -3.31
C LEU A 237 -20.05 -3.29 -3.18
N LEU A 238 -19.25 -3.93 -2.33
CA LEU A 238 -19.35 -5.38 -2.07
C LEU A 238 -20.56 -5.71 -1.19
N VAL A 239 -20.87 -4.87 -0.19
CA VAL A 239 -22.04 -5.07 0.67
C VAL A 239 -23.35 -4.71 -0.05
N GLY A 240 -23.34 -3.70 -0.93
CA GLY A 240 -24.51 -3.30 -1.73
C GLY A 240 -24.87 -4.25 -2.88
N SER A 241 -23.98 -5.16 -3.27
CA SER A 241 -24.21 -6.15 -4.33
C SER A 241 -24.82 -7.48 -3.86
N LEU A 242 -24.94 -7.69 -2.54
CA LEU A 242 -25.64 -8.82 -1.96
C LEU A 242 -27.11 -8.43 -1.76
N GLY A 243 -27.95 -8.81 -2.72
CA GLY A 243 -29.38 -8.52 -2.71
C GLY A 243 -30.10 -9.04 -1.44
N PRO A 244 -31.27 -8.47 -1.12
CA PRO A 244 -32.04 -8.81 0.07
C PRO A 244 -32.66 -10.20 -0.09
N GLY A 245 -31.99 -11.22 0.44
CA GLY A 245 -32.40 -12.60 0.20
C GLY A 245 -31.70 -13.65 1.06
N ALA A 246 -31.38 -13.35 2.31
CA ALA A 246 -31.12 -14.37 3.33
C ALA A 246 -31.41 -13.76 4.70
N GLY A 247 -32.45 -14.25 5.36
CA GLY A 247 -32.91 -13.77 6.67
C GLY A 247 -31.86 -14.00 7.75
N GLY A 248 -31.64 -12.95 8.55
CA GLY A 248 -30.70 -12.94 9.68
C GLY A 248 -30.42 -11.50 10.12
N ASP A 249 -31.42 -10.88 10.73
CA ASP A 249 -31.40 -9.69 11.62
C ASP A 249 -30.39 -8.55 11.36
N ALA A 250 -30.95 -7.49 10.76
CA ALA A 250 -30.70 -6.07 11.00
C ALA A 250 -29.27 -5.52 10.76
N LEU A 251 -28.97 -5.24 9.48
CA LEU A 251 -28.03 -4.20 9.06
C LEU A 251 -28.81 -3.02 8.45
N CYS A 252 -29.07 -1.98 9.23
CA CYS A 252 -29.42 -0.64 8.73
C CYS A 252 -28.12 0.14 8.55
N GLY A 253 -27.77 0.80 7.45
CA GLY A 253 -28.57 1.38 6.37
C GLY A 253 -28.64 2.90 6.53
N MET A 254 -27.62 3.65 6.08
CA MET A 254 -27.69 5.11 5.78
C MET A 254 -26.56 5.55 4.82
N PRO A 255 -26.75 6.63 4.03
CA PRO A 255 -25.89 6.99 2.90
C PRO A 255 -24.83 8.05 3.25
N CYS A 256 -23.61 7.92 2.72
CA CYS A 256 -22.63 9.00 2.71
C CYS A 256 -22.63 9.71 1.34
N GLN A 257 -23.09 10.96 1.31
CA GLN A 257 -22.89 11.88 0.19
C GLN A 257 -21.41 12.32 0.14
N GLY A 258 -20.66 11.82 -0.84
CA GLY A 258 -19.35 12.34 -1.22
C GLY A 258 -19.45 13.39 -2.34
N PRO A 259 -18.51 14.36 -2.42
CA PRO A 259 -18.55 15.42 -3.41
C PRO A 259 -18.29 14.87 -4.82
N GLY A 260 -19.06 15.38 -5.79
CA GLY A 260 -19.21 14.83 -7.13
C GLY A 260 -17.92 14.54 -7.89
N GLY A 261 -17.97 13.47 -8.67
CA GLY A 261 -16.96 13.17 -9.68
C GLY A 261 -16.79 14.35 -10.64
N ARG A 262 -15.57 14.88 -10.71
CA ARG A 262 -15.22 15.84 -11.77
C ARG A 262 -14.91 15.06 -13.04
N GLN A 263 -15.74 15.27 -14.06
CA GLN A 263 -15.29 15.08 -15.44
C GLN A 263 -14.19 16.10 -15.70
N ILE A 264 -12.99 15.63 -16.04
CA ILE A 264 -11.95 16.46 -16.62
C ILE A 264 -12.02 16.22 -18.12
N HIS A 265 -12.43 17.25 -18.86
CA HIS A 265 -12.21 17.29 -20.30
C HIS A 265 -10.75 17.66 -20.52
N PHE A 266 -10.03 16.83 -21.27
CA PHE A 266 -8.69 17.15 -21.79
C PHE A 266 -8.82 18.03 -23.04
#